data_AF-A0A1N7MGU2-F1
#
_entry.id   AF-A0A1N7MGU2-F1
#
_cell.length_a   1.000
_cell.length_b   1.000
_cell.length_c   1.000
_cell.angle_alpha   90.00
_cell.angle_beta   90.00
_cell.angle_gamma   90.00
#
_symmetry.space_group_name_H-M   'P 1'
#
loop_
_entity.id
_entity.type
_entity.pdbx_description
1 polymer ?
#
loop_
_entity_poly.entity_id
_entity_poly.type
_entity_poly.pdbx_seq_one_letter_code
_entity_poly.pdbx_strand_id
1 'polypeptide(L)'
;MASQAPFVLTAHRIVAEQARMNVLGNTLTFRAAAIDGMCITRAGDGLTLRIRSDGRATVGETKIQATVLRNLASIGSFRSKRDVLVLLAGGSIPKLELSRVELVIDGYLVTSYAEIPGMRLEVV
;
A
#
# COMPACT_ATOMS: atom_id res chain seq x y z
N MET A 1 21.51 -6.35 15.30
CA MET A 1 21.21 -5.90 13.92
C MET A 1 20.11 -4.86 14.06
N ALA A 2 20.35 -3.60 13.70
CA ALA A 2 19.32 -2.56 13.83
C ALA A 2 18.15 -2.96 12.93
N SER A 3 16.99 -3.21 13.53
CA SER A 3 15.74 -3.41 12.79
C SER A 3 15.52 -2.14 11.97
N GLN A 4 15.64 -2.26 10.64
CA GLN A 4 15.37 -1.15 9.74
C GLN A 4 13.91 -0.77 9.92
N ALA A 5 13.64 0.43 10.42
CA ALA A 5 12.27 0.86 10.68
C ALA A 5 11.44 0.79 9.37
N PRO A 6 10.22 0.22 9.42
CA PRO A 6 9.42 -0.02 8.24
C PRO A 6 8.91 1.29 7.63
N PHE A 7 8.55 1.23 6.35
CA PHE A 7 7.76 2.30 5.74
C PHE A 7 6.30 2.09 6.08
N VAL A 8 5.55 3.17 6.27
CA VAL A 8 4.10 3.14 6.45
C VAL A 8 3.47 3.94 5.32
N LEU A 9 2.68 3.28 4.48
CA LEU A 9 1.85 3.93 3.47
C LEU A 9 0.46 4.17 4.06
N THR A 10 0.08 5.43 4.17
CA THR A 10 -1.28 5.85 4.49
C THR A 10 -1.95 6.46 3.28
N ALA A 11 -3.25 6.23 3.15
CA ALA A 11 -4.07 6.84 2.11
C ALA A 11 -5.53 6.92 2.54
N HIS A 12 -6.25 7.91 2.03
CA HIS A 12 -7.70 8.01 2.24
C HIS A 12 -8.42 6.91 1.46
N ARG A 13 -7.95 6.64 0.25
CA ARG A 13 -8.49 5.61 -0.64
C ARG A 13 -7.42 5.07 -1.57
N ILE A 14 -7.46 3.77 -1.81
CA ILE A 14 -6.72 3.11 -2.89
C ILE A 14 -7.72 2.37 -3.77
N VAL A 15 -7.68 2.63 -5.06
CA VAL A 15 -8.41 1.85 -6.06
C VAL A 15 -7.38 1.16 -6.94
N ALA A 16 -7.25 -0.16 -6.76
CA ALA A 16 -6.30 -0.99 -7.48
C ALA A 16 -7.00 -1.86 -8.52
N GLU A 17 -6.37 -2.02 -9.68
CA GLU A 17 -6.85 -2.85 -10.78
C GLU A 17 -6.11 -4.18 -10.83
N GLN A 18 -6.85 -5.26 -11.09
CA GLN A 18 -6.31 -6.62 -11.17
C GLN A 18 -5.47 -6.99 -9.93
N ALA A 19 -6.03 -6.70 -8.76
CA ALA A 19 -5.35 -6.94 -7.50
C ALA A 19 -5.28 -8.45 -7.20
N ARG A 20 -4.11 -8.93 -6.79
CA ARG A 20 -3.86 -10.32 -6.42
C ARG A 20 -3.03 -10.36 -5.15
N MET A 21 -3.23 -11.40 -4.36
CA MET A 21 -2.45 -11.62 -3.15
C MET A 21 -1.78 -12.98 -3.18
N ASN A 22 -0.51 -13.00 -2.81
CA ASN A 22 0.19 -14.21 -2.42
C ASN A 22 0.33 -14.21 -0.89
N VAL A 23 -0.51 -14.98 -0.21
CA VAL A 23 -0.57 -15.07 1.25
C VAL A 23 0.71 -15.69 1.83
N LEU A 24 1.28 -16.70 1.15
CA LEU A 24 2.51 -17.35 1.61
C LEU A 24 3.70 -16.38 1.52
N GLY A 25 3.75 -15.61 0.44
CA GLY A 25 4.78 -14.59 0.19
C GLY A 25 4.50 -13.22 0.83
N ASN A 26 3.40 -13.05 1.57
CA ASN A 26 2.95 -11.76 2.12
C ASN A 26 3.03 -10.61 1.10
N THR A 27 2.56 -10.87 -0.12
CA THR A 27 2.70 -9.92 -1.24
C THR A 27 1.34 -9.55 -1.81
N LEU A 28 1.10 -8.25 -1.99
CA LEU A 28 -0.01 -7.69 -2.77
C LEU A 28 0.53 -7.17 -4.11
N THR A 29 -0.07 -7.59 -5.22
CA THR A 29 0.21 -7.06 -6.55
C THR A 29 -1.02 -6.45 -7.18
N PHE A 30 -0.82 -5.46 -8.03
CA PHE A 30 -1.85 -4.88 -8.88
C PHE A 30 -1.23 -4.28 -10.14
N ARG A 31 -2.02 -4.20 -11.21
CA ARG A 31 -1.56 -3.71 -12.52
C ARG A 31 -1.48 -2.18 -12.58
N ALA A 32 -2.38 -1.51 -11.88
CA ALA A 32 -2.41 -0.08 -11.72
C ALA A 32 -3.14 0.24 -10.42
N ALA A 33 -2.84 1.39 -9.81
CA ALA A 33 -3.67 1.92 -8.74
C ALA A 33 -3.73 3.45 -8.77
N ALA A 34 -4.84 3.96 -8.25
CA ALA A 34 -4.99 5.36 -7.95
C ALA A 34 -5.14 5.54 -6.44
N ILE A 35 -4.35 6.45 -5.87
CA ILE A 35 -4.17 6.62 -4.42
C ILE A 35 -4.53 8.07 -4.06
N ASP A 36 -5.60 8.22 -3.28
CA ASP A 36 -6.07 9.52 -2.79
C ASP A 36 -5.47 9.82 -1.41
N GLY A 37 -4.85 11.01 -1.29
CA GLY A 37 -4.21 11.47 -0.06
C GLY A 37 -3.04 10.57 0.39
N MET A 38 -2.20 10.19 -0.58
CA MET A 38 -1.03 9.36 -0.36
C MET A 38 -0.04 10.04 0.60
N CYS A 39 0.40 9.30 1.61
CA CYS A 39 1.49 9.67 2.49
C CYS A 39 2.33 8.44 2.86
N ILE A 40 3.62 8.49 2.60
CA ILE A 40 4.60 7.44 2.96
C ILE A 40 5.51 8.01 4.03
N THR A 41 5.54 7.37 5.19
CA THR A 41 6.40 7.78 6.31
C THR A 41 7.39 6.68 6.68
N ARG A 42 8.60 7.08 7.08
CA ARG A 42 9.57 6.20 7.73
C ARG A 42 10.22 6.96 8.88
N ALA A 43 10.07 6.46 10.10
CA ALA A 43 10.70 7.02 11.28
C ALA A 43 11.89 6.15 11.69
N GLY A 44 13.09 6.71 11.81
CA GLY A 44 14.29 5.99 12.22
C GLY A 44 15.37 6.94 12.71
N ASP A 45 16.15 6.52 13.70
CA ASP A 45 17.29 7.27 14.24
C ASP A 45 16.95 8.72 14.66
N GLY A 46 15.75 8.93 15.21
CA GLY A 46 15.27 10.23 15.67
C GLY A 46 14.76 11.17 14.56
N LEU A 47 14.68 10.70 13.32
CA LEU A 47 14.19 11.46 12.17
C LEU A 47 13.00 10.76 11.51
N THR A 48 12.04 11.54 11.03
CA THR A 48 10.92 11.04 10.23
C THR A 48 11.01 11.57 8.80
N LEU A 49 11.20 10.67 7.85
CA LEU A 49 11.04 10.97 6.43
C LEU A 49 9.57 10.84 6.06
N ARG A 50 9.01 11.86 5.40
CA ARG A 50 7.63 11.85 4.91
C ARG A 50 7.58 12.26 3.45
N ILE A 51 6.95 11.43 2.61
CA ILE A 51 6.59 11.74 1.23
C ILE A 51 5.07 11.87 1.18
N ARG A 52 4.55 13.01 0.72
CA ARG A 52 3.11 13.21 0.56
C ARG A 52 2.76 13.77 -0.82
N SER A 53 1.54 13.49 -1.26
CA SER A 53 0.97 14.08 -2.46
C SER A 53 -0.10 15.11 -2.09
N ASP A 54 -0.12 16.22 -2.82
CA ASP A 54 -1.20 17.22 -2.73
C ASP A 54 -2.37 16.88 -3.67
N GLY A 55 -2.31 15.75 -4.38
CA GLY A 55 -3.33 15.29 -5.32
C GLY A 55 -3.51 13.78 -5.34
N ARG A 56 -4.19 13.29 -6.37
CA ARG A 56 -4.41 11.86 -6.60
C ARG A 56 -3.20 11.27 -7.31
N ALA A 57 -2.45 10.42 -6.61
CA ALA A 57 -1.31 9.73 -7.19
C ALA A 57 -1.77 8.55 -8.05
N THR A 58 -1.08 8.30 -9.15
CA THR A 58 -1.28 7.13 -10.01
C THR A 58 0.00 6.31 -10.03
N VAL A 59 -0.14 4.99 -9.97
CA VAL A 59 0.98 4.06 -10.01
C VAL A 59 0.68 2.93 -10.98
N GLY A 60 1.74 2.44 -11.63
CA GLY A 60 1.67 1.33 -12.56
C GLY A 60 1.64 -0.03 -11.88
N GLU A 61 2.23 -1.01 -12.56
CA GLU A 61 2.35 -2.36 -12.03
C GLU A 61 3.16 -2.32 -10.75
N THR A 62 2.52 -2.70 -9.64
CA THR A 62 3.08 -2.55 -8.31
C THR A 62 3.07 -3.87 -7.57
N LYS A 63 4.14 -4.10 -6.81
CA LYS A 63 4.29 -5.22 -5.88
C LYS A 63 4.69 -4.68 -4.53
N ILE A 64 3.92 -5.04 -3.51
CA ILE A 64 4.14 -4.64 -2.12
C ILE A 64 4.31 -5.89 -1.27
N GLN A 65 5.43 -5.99 -0.58
CA GLN A 65 5.64 -6.99 0.46
C GLN A 65 5.40 -6.37 1.83
N ALA A 66 4.40 -6.88 2.53
CA ALA A 66 3.95 -6.38 3.81
C ALA A 66 3.44 -7.53 4.69
N THR A 67 4.05 -7.76 5.85
CA THR A 67 3.62 -8.81 6.80
C THR A 67 2.21 -8.57 7.34
N VAL A 68 1.75 -7.32 7.36
CA VAL A 68 0.39 -6.93 7.78
C VAL A 68 -0.69 -7.43 6.81
N LEU A 69 -0.34 -7.93 5.61
CA LEU A 69 -1.30 -8.61 4.73
C LEU A 69 -1.83 -9.93 5.32
N ARG A 70 -1.19 -10.51 6.34
CA ARG A 70 -1.81 -11.60 7.13
C ARG A 70 -2.91 -11.10 8.05
N ASN A 71 -2.85 -9.82 8.43
CA ASN A 71 -3.86 -9.12 9.23
C ASN A 71 -4.86 -8.37 8.35
N LEU A 72 -5.20 -8.89 7.16
CA LEU A 72 -6.29 -8.38 6.32
C LEU A 72 -7.61 -8.16 7.09
N ALA A 73 -7.82 -8.87 8.20
CA ALA A 73 -8.94 -8.66 9.11
C ALA A 73 -8.87 -7.32 9.89
N SER A 74 -7.68 -6.78 10.15
CA SER A 74 -7.47 -5.45 10.76
C SER A 74 -7.39 -4.33 9.73
N ILE A 75 -7.22 -4.67 8.44
CA ILE A 75 -7.41 -3.74 7.34
C ILE A 75 -8.92 -3.48 7.24
N GLY A 76 -9.45 -2.63 8.12
CA GLY A 76 -10.85 -2.18 8.15
C GLY A 76 -11.26 -1.34 6.93
N SER A 77 -10.49 -1.44 5.84
CA SER A 77 -10.56 -0.62 4.64
C SER A 77 -11.22 -1.33 3.46
N PHE A 78 -11.37 -2.66 3.50
CA PHE A 78 -12.04 -3.40 2.43
C PHE A 78 -13.52 -3.07 2.40
N ARG A 79 -13.97 -2.50 1.29
CA ARG A 79 -15.40 -2.22 1.07
C ARG A 79 -16.25 -3.50 1.01
N SER A 80 -15.65 -4.62 0.59
CA SER A 80 -16.33 -5.90 0.37
C SER A 80 -15.61 -7.03 1.10
N LYS A 81 -16.34 -7.79 1.93
CA LYS A 81 -15.80 -8.99 2.59
C LYS A 81 -15.54 -10.14 1.61
N ARG A 82 -16.23 -10.16 0.46
CA ARG A 82 -16.05 -11.19 -0.59
C ARG A 82 -14.68 -11.03 -1.26
N ASP A 83 -14.28 -9.79 -1.49
CA ASP A 83 -13.00 -9.42 -2.08
C ASP A 83 -11.85 -9.96 -1.22
N VAL A 84 -11.95 -9.81 0.10
CA VAL A 84 -10.97 -10.38 1.04
C VAL A 84 -10.84 -11.89 0.88
N LEU A 85 -11.97 -12.62 0.81
CA LEU A 85 -11.94 -14.08 0.63
C LEU A 85 -11.32 -14.49 -0.72
N VAL A 86 -11.64 -13.76 -1.79
CA VAL A 86 -11.07 -14.02 -3.12
C VAL A 86 -9.56 -13.81 -3.10
N LEU A 87 -9.06 -12.72 -2.49
CA LEU A 87 -7.63 -12.47 -2.37
C LEU A 87 -6.93 -13.52 -1.51
N LEU A 88 -7.53 -13.88 -0.36
CA LEU A 88 -6.97 -14.89 0.54
C LEU A 88 -6.90 -16.27 -0.11
N ALA A 89 -7.84 -16.60 -1.00
CA ALA A 89 -7.80 -17.81 -1.81
C ALA A 89 -6.79 -17.74 -2.97
N GLY A 90 -6.02 -16.65 -3.11
CA GLY A 90 -5.08 -16.44 -4.21
C GLY A 90 -5.73 -16.00 -5.52
N GLY A 91 -7.01 -15.64 -5.49
CA GLY A 91 -7.76 -15.15 -6.64
C GLY A 91 -7.37 -13.71 -7.03
N SER A 92 -7.92 -13.29 -8.18
CA SER A 92 -7.73 -11.95 -8.74
C SER A 92 -9.02 -11.15 -8.59
N ILE A 93 -8.92 -9.93 -8.07
CA ILE A 93 -10.04 -8.98 -8.07
C ILE A 93 -9.82 -7.97 -9.20
N PRO A 94 -10.79 -7.83 -10.13
CA PRO A 94 -10.67 -6.84 -11.21
C PRO A 94 -10.50 -5.40 -10.70
N LYS A 95 -11.22 -5.04 -9.63
CA LYS A 95 -11.15 -3.74 -8.98
C LYS A 95 -11.23 -3.89 -7.47
N LEU A 96 -10.13 -3.62 -6.78
CA LEU A 96 -10.04 -3.60 -5.33
C LEU A 96 -10.12 -2.16 -4.83
N GLU A 97 -11.04 -1.91 -3.90
CA GLU A 97 -11.19 -0.59 -3.27
C GLU A 97 -10.94 -0.68 -1.76
N LEU A 98 -9.96 0.10 -1.30
CA LEU A 98 -9.56 0.24 0.09
C LEU A 98 -9.82 1.67 0.55
N SER A 99 -10.31 1.87 1.77
CA SER A 99 -10.56 3.19 2.39
C SER A 99 -9.94 3.32 3.78
N ARG A 100 -9.31 4.45 4.13
CA ARG A 100 -8.52 4.59 5.38
C ARG A 100 -7.40 3.54 5.44
N VAL A 101 -6.56 3.56 4.41
CA VAL A 101 -5.45 2.62 4.27
C VAL A 101 -4.34 3.01 5.22
N GLU A 102 -3.86 2.03 5.97
CA GLU A 102 -2.59 2.06 6.69
C GLU A 102 -1.89 0.73 6.40
N LEU A 103 -0.77 0.79 5.67
CA LEU A 103 -0.03 -0.37 5.22
C LEU A 103 1.41 -0.26 5.69
N VAL A 104 1.81 -1.14 6.59
CA VAL A 104 3.20 -1.27 7.02
C VAL A 104 3.95 -2.13 6.00
N ILE A 105 4.93 -1.52 5.35
CA ILE A 105 5.81 -2.13 4.35
C ILE A 105 7.12 -2.45 5.04
N ASP A 106 7.30 -3.73 5.36
CA ASP A 106 8.47 -4.28 6.04
C ASP A 106 9.40 -5.07 5.12
N GLY A 107 8.98 -5.33 3.87
CA GLY A 107 9.82 -5.86 2.81
C GLY A 107 10.21 -4.79 1.79
N TYR A 108 9.34 -4.59 0.80
CA TYR A 108 9.58 -3.64 -0.29
C TYR A 108 8.27 -3.12 -0.90
N LEU A 109 8.38 -1.99 -1.59
CA LEU A 109 7.40 -1.50 -2.55
C LEU A 109 8.15 -1.22 -3.84
N VAL A 110 7.70 -1.86 -4.93
CA VAL A 110 8.23 -1.63 -6.27
C VAL A 110 7.06 -1.31 -7.19
N THR A 111 7.18 -0.25 -7.97
CA THR A 111 6.20 0.13 -9.01
C THR A 111 6.92 0.42 -10.31
N SER A 112 6.30 0.12 -11.46
CA SER A 112 6.87 0.43 -12.77
C SER A 112 6.91 1.93 -13.07
N TYR A 113 5.96 2.70 -12.55
CA TYR A 113 5.97 4.15 -12.53
C TYR A 113 5.14 4.69 -11.36
N ALA A 114 5.37 5.95 -11.00
CA ALA A 114 4.52 6.70 -10.09
C ALA A 114 4.41 8.15 -10.55
N GLU A 115 3.19 8.62 -10.77
CA GLU A 115 2.91 10.04 -10.94
C GLU A 115 2.34 10.55 -9.62
N ILE A 116 3.09 11.45 -8.97
CA ILE A 116 2.77 11.96 -7.63
C ILE A 116 2.61 13.47 -7.73
N PRO A 117 1.39 13.98 -7.98
CA PRO A 117 1.15 15.41 -8.09
C PRO A 117 1.51 16.15 -6.81
N GLY A 118 2.21 17.28 -6.96
CA GLY A 118 2.62 18.12 -5.83
C GLY A 118 3.43 17.36 -4.78
N MET A 119 4.26 16.40 -5.19
CA MET A 119 5.07 15.60 -4.27
C MET A 119 5.91 16.50 -3.36
N ARG A 120 5.78 16.30 -2.05
CA ARG A 120 6.67 16.93 -1.06
C ARG A 120 7.39 15.86 -0.26
N LEU A 121 8.70 16.02 -0.17
CA LEU A 121 9.57 15.27 0.72
C LEU A 121 9.92 16.16 1.92
N GLU A 122 9.66 15.67 3.11
CA GLU A 122 9.85 16.40 4.36
C GLU A 122 10.66 15.53 5.33
N VAL A 123 11.50 16.20 6.13
CA VAL A 123 12.19 15.61 7.29
C VAL A 123 11.58 16.27 8.52
N VAL A 124 11.01 15.46 9.42
CA VAL A 124 10.28 15.89 10.62
C VAL A 124 10.95 15.30 11.86
#